data_AF-A0A7Y2ZTE6-F1
#
_entry.id   AF-A0A7Y2ZTE6-F1
#
_cell.length_a   1.000
_cell.length_b   1.000
_cell.length_c   1.000
_cell.angle_alpha   90.00
_cell.angle_beta   90.00
_cell.angle_gamma   90.00
#
_symmetry.space_group_name_H-M   'P 1'
#
loop_
_entity.id
_entity.type
_entity.pdbx_description
1 polymer ?
#
loop_
_entity_poly.entity_id
_entity_poly.type
_entity_poly.pdbx_seq_one_letter_code
_entity_poly.pdbx_strand_id
1 'polypeptide(L)' 'MKDKIDITIEYYSIKSKELIEKVNNSSNLNADQIINYGEQLSVLENKITALEVAKEN' A
#
# COMPACT_ATOMS: atom_id res chain seq x y z
N MET A 1 6.59 23.60 -0.62
CA MET A 1 5.57 22.96 0.24
C MET A 1 5.12 21.74 -0.53
N LYS A 2 5.24 20.53 0.03
CA LYS A 2 4.83 19.31 -0.69
C LYS A 2 3.30 19.29 -0.77
N ASP A 3 2.73 18.95 -1.93
CA ASP A 3 1.28 18.89 -2.09
C ASP A 3 0.70 17.87 -1.09
N LYS A 4 -0.52 18.11 -0.60
CA LYS A 4 -1.19 17.15 0.29
C LYS A 4 -1.39 15.80 -0.40
N ILE A 5 -1.61 15.79 -1.72
CA ILE A 5 -1.71 14.58 -2.53
C ILE A 5 -0.36 13.84 -2.54
N ASP A 6 0.75 14.55 -2.76
CA ASP A 6 2.10 13.95 -2.73
C ASP A 6 2.45 13.33 -1.38
N ILE A 7 2.12 14.01 -0.28
CA ILE A 7 2.34 13.50 1.08
C ILE A 7 1.49 12.24 1.31
N THR A 8 0.27 12.22 0.78
CA THR A 8 -0.66 11.10 0.95
C THR A 8 -0.23 9.88 0.13
N ILE A 9 0.24 10.09 -1.11
CA ILE A 9 0.84 9.04 -1.94
C ILE A 9 2.04 8.43 -1.20
N GLU A 10 2.97 9.26 -0.73
CA GLU A 10 4.14 8.80 0.02
C GLU A 10 3.75 7.99 1.26
N TYR A 11 2.76 8.46 2.03
CA TYR A 11 2.26 7.74 3.20
C TYR A 11 1.76 6.34 2.85
N TYR A 12 0.92 6.21 1.80
CA TYR A 12 0.40 4.91 1.41
C TYR A 12 1.48 4.01 0.78
N SER A 13 2.44 4.57 0.03
CA SER A 13 3.58 3.79 -0.49
C SER A 13 4.45 3.22 0.64
N ILE A 14 4.69 3.99 1.71
CA ILE A 14 5.38 3.49 2.91
C ILE A 14 4.60 2.34 3.54
N LYS A 15 3.27 2.47 3.66
CA LYS A 15 2.41 1.41 4.21
C LYS A 15 2.42 0.15 3.35
N SER A 16 2.37 0.26 2.02
CA SER A 16 2.51 -0.88 1.10
C SER A 16 3.85 -1.57 1.31
N LYS A 17 4.94 -0.81 1.44
CA LYS A 17 6.28 -1.35 1.66
C LYS A 17 6.40 -2.08 3.01
N GLU A 18 5.92 -1.48 4.10
CA GLU A 18 5.89 -2.12 5.43
C GLU A 18 5.13 -3.45 5.40
N LEU A 19 4.01 -3.49 4.66
CA LEU A 19 3.19 -4.69 4.51
C LEU A 19 3.93 -5.79 3.74
N ILE A 20 4.57 -5.43 2.62
CA ILE A 20 5.38 -6.36 1.82
C ILE A 20 6.56 -6.90 2.64
N GLU A 21 7.26 -6.04 3.38
CA GLU A 21 8.36 -6.45 4.25
C GLU A 21 7.88 -7.40 5.35
N LYS A 22 6.72 -7.14 5.95
CA LYS A 22 6.11 -8.04 6.94
C LYS A 22 5.82 -9.43 6.37
N VAL A 23 5.28 -9.48 5.14
CA VAL A 23 5.01 -10.75 4.46
C VAL A 23 6.31 -11.48 4.14
N ASN A 24 7.28 -10.80 3.52
CA ASN A 24 8.55 -11.39 3.10
C ASN A 24 9.43 -11.86 4.27
N ASN A 25 9.33 -11.20 5.42
CA ASN A 25 10.07 -11.59 6.64
C ASN A 25 9.35 -12.67 7.45
N SER A 26 8.14 -13.09 7.07
CA SER A 26 7.44 -14.16 7.75
C SER A 26 7.76 -15.53 7.15
N SER A 27 8.11 -16.49 8.00
CA SER A 27 8.45 -17.86 7.60
C SER A 27 7.30 -18.86 7.82
N ASN A 28 6.14 -18.41 8.31
CA ASN A 28 5.08 -19.30 8.78
C ASN A 28 3.66 -18.78 8.50
N LEU A 29 3.47 -18.03 7.41
CA LEU A 29 2.13 -17.60 7.00
C LEU A 29 1.30 -18.77 6.48
N ASN A 30 0.06 -18.85 6.95
CA ASN A 30 -0.94 -19.71 6.32
C ASN A 30 -1.60 -19.02 5.12
N ALA A 31 -2.37 -19.78 4.34
CA ALA A 31 -3.04 -19.28 3.15
C ALA A 31 -3.97 -18.08 3.45
N ASP A 32 -4.75 -18.14 4.52
CA ASP A 32 -5.68 -17.07 4.90
C ASP A 32 -4.95 -15.77 5.23
N GLN A 33 -3.79 -15.85 5.89
CA GLN A 33 -2.95 -14.70 6.18
C GLN A 33 -2.39 -14.09 4.90
N ILE A 34 -1.93 -14.91 3.95
CA ILE A 34 -1.42 -14.44 2.65
C ILE A 34 -2.53 -13.72 1.88
N ILE A 35 -3.73 -14.30 1.84
CA ILE A 35 -4.91 -13.71 1.17
C ILE A 35 -5.24 -12.36 1.81
N ASN A 36 -5.35 -12.30 3.14
CA ASN A 36 -5.64 -11.08 3.87
C ASN A 36 -4.58 -9.98 3.66
N TYR A 37 -3.30 -10.34 3.54
CA TYR A 37 -2.25 -9.37 3.20
C TYR A 37 -2.37 -8.87 1.76
N GLY A 38 -2.72 -9.74 0.81
CA GLY A 38 -2.99 -9.37 -0.58
C GLY A 38 -4.16 -8.40 -0.70
N GLU A 39 -5.25 -8.63 0.03
CA GLU A 39 -6.40 -7.74 0.09
C GLU A 39 -6.04 -6.36 0.65
N GLN A 40 -5.29 -6.32 1.76
CA GLN A 40 -4.80 -5.06 2.33
C GLN A 40 -3.91 -4.28 1.35
N LEU A 41 -3.01 -4.98 0.64
CA LEU A 41 -2.15 -4.35 -0.37
C LEU A 41 -2.99 -3.79 -1.51
N SER A 42 -3.98 -4.53 -2.01
CA SER A 42 -4.88 -4.06 -3.07
C SER A 42 -5.63 -2.78 -2.69
N VAL A 43 -6.06 -2.64 -1.43
CA VAL A 43 -6.70 -1.41 -0.93
C VAL A 43 -5.73 -0.21 -0.97
N LEU A 44 -4.46 -0.42 -0.59
CA LEU A 44 -3.44 0.62 -0.62
C LEU A 44 -3.11 1.05 -2.06
N GLU A 45 -2.90 0.10 -2.96
CA GLU A 45 -2.61 0.38 -4.36
C GLU A 45 -3.75 1.14 -5.04
N ASN A 46 -5.01 0.72 -4.83
CA ASN A 46 -6.17 1.44 -5.37
C ASN A 46 -6.25 2.90 -4.86
N LYS A 47 -5.89 3.15 -3.59
CA LYS A 47 -5.83 4.51 -3.03
C LYS A 47 -4.72 5.34 -3.67
N ILE A 48 -3.55 4.75 -3.89
CA ILE A 48 -2.43 5.40 -4.56
C ILE A 48 -2.83 5.76 -6.00
N THR A 49 -3.36 4.82 -6.76
CA THR A 49 -3.82 5.06 -8.14
C THR A 49 -4.87 6.17 -8.21
N ALA A 50 -5.85 6.18 -7.30
CA ALA A 50 -6.86 7.24 -7.27
C ALA A 50 -6.24 8.64 -7.00
N LEU A 51 -5.22 8.71 -6.14
CA LEU A 51 -4.51 9.94 -5.84
C LEU A 51 -3.61 10.39 -7.00
N GLU A 52 -2.96 9.46 -7.69
CA GLU A 52 -2.17 9.75 -8.89
C GLU A 52 -3.06 10.32 -9.99
N VAL A 53 -4.23 9.70 -10.25
CA VAL A 53 -5.22 10.24 -11.18
C VAL A 53 -5.69 11.63 -10.76
N ALA A 54 -5.96 11.85 -9.46
CA ALA A 54 -6.37 13.15 -8.95
C ALA A 54 -5.26 14.20 -8.99
N LYS A 55 -3.99 13.80 -9.03
CA LYS A 55 -2.84 14.69 -9.17
C LYS A 55 -2.63 15.15 -10.62
N GLU A 56 -2.94 14.27 -11.58
CA GLU A 56 -2.78 14.53 -13.00
C GLU A 56 -3.91 15.37 -13.62
N ASN A 57 -5.06 15.50 -12.94
CA ASN A 57 -6.23 16.28 -13.38
C ASN A 57 -6.41 17.56 -12.55
#